data_AF-A0A7V9HMI3-F1
#
_entry.id   AF-A0A7V9HMI3-F1
#
_cell.length_a   1.000
_cell.length_b   1.000
_cell.length_c   1.000
_cell.angle_alpha   90.00
_cell.angle_beta   90.00
_cell.angle_gamma   90.00
#
_symmetry.space_group_name_H-M   'P 1'
#
loop_
_entity.id
_entity.type
_entity.pdbx_description
1 polymer ?
#
loop_
_entity_poly.entity_id
_entity_poly.type
_entity_poly.pdbx_seq_one_letter_code
_entity_poly.pdbx_strand_id
1 'polypeptide(L)'
;MGTATTPVDEAQLNEFLGKMVGDLGAATNAPLMLLGDKLGLYRTLAASGPLSSADLATQTGTAERFVREWLAAQAASGYVSYDADADTYAMTTAQAMVLADEDSPVFLAGIFDSLYAMMVAEPKIRDAFRSGEGFGWHEHHPCLFGGTERFFRTGYKAHLVQEW
;
A
#
# COMPACT_ATOMS: atom_id res chain seq x y z
N MET A 1 11.95 -1.35 49.84
CA MET A 1 11.24 -0.29 49.10
C MET A 1 10.32 -0.98 48.12
N GLY A 2 9.02 -0.98 48.38
CA GLY A 2 8.03 -1.62 47.51
C GLY A 2 7.84 -0.80 46.24
N THR A 3 8.00 -1.43 45.08
CA THR A 3 7.63 -0.85 43.79
C THR A 3 6.12 -0.68 43.77
N ALA A 4 5.63 0.55 43.90
CA ALA A 4 4.24 0.85 43.66
C ALA A 4 3.98 0.68 42.15
N THR A 5 3.29 -0.39 41.78
CA THR A 5 2.75 -0.56 40.43
C THR A 5 1.60 0.43 40.29
N THR A 6 1.78 1.48 39.50
CA THR A 6 0.68 2.38 39.13
C THR A 6 -0.42 1.54 38.47
N PRO A 7 -1.67 1.59 38.96
CA PRO A 7 -2.77 0.86 38.33
C PRO A 7 -2.96 1.35 36.89
N VAL A 8 -3.20 0.42 35.96
CA VAL A 8 -3.39 0.71 34.54
C VAL A 8 -4.74 1.40 34.34
N ASP A 9 -4.76 2.48 33.56
CA ASP A 9 -5.99 3.08 33.06
C ASP A 9 -6.50 2.28 31.85
N GLU A 10 -7.58 1.54 32.06
CA GLU A 10 -8.20 0.68 31.04
C GLU A 10 -8.72 1.47 29.82
N ALA A 11 -9.19 2.71 30.01
CA ALA A 11 -9.67 3.52 28.90
C ALA A 11 -8.51 3.94 28.00
N GLN A 12 -7.43 4.43 28.62
CA GLN A 12 -6.20 4.79 27.90
C GLN A 12 -5.57 3.58 27.19
N LEU A 13 -5.58 2.40 27.84
CA LEU A 13 -5.08 1.17 27.24
C LEU A 13 -5.88 0.78 25.99
N ASN A 14 -7.21 0.77 26.09
CA ASN A 14 -8.08 0.37 24.97
C ASN A 14 -7.97 1.32 23.77
N GLU A 15 -7.86 2.63 24.01
CA GLU A 15 -7.61 3.60 22.94
C GLU A 15 -6.29 3.31 22.21
N PHE A 16 -5.22 3.08 22.95
CA PHE A 16 -3.91 2.79 22.38
C PHE A 16 -3.89 1.44 21.65
N LEU A 17 -4.57 0.42 22.17
CA LEU A 17 -4.75 -0.87 21.49
C LEU A 17 -5.49 -0.70 20.16
N GLY A 18 -6.56 0.09 20.13
CA GLY A 18 -7.29 0.39 18.90
C GLY A 18 -6.40 1.02 17.83
N LYS A 19 -5.57 2.00 18.23
CA LYS A 19 -4.57 2.61 17.33
C LYS A 19 -3.60 1.54 16.78
N MET A 20 -3.03 0.72 17.65
CA MET A 20 -2.04 -0.29 17.25
C MET A 20 -2.62 -1.35 16.31
N VAL A 21 -3.85 -1.78 16.54
CA VAL A 21 -4.56 -2.71 15.64
C VAL A 21 -4.82 -2.06 14.29
N GLY A 22 -5.22 -0.79 14.25
CA GLY A 22 -5.40 -0.03 13.01
C GLY A 22 -4.10 0.07 12.21
N ASP A 23 -2.99 0.45 12.87
CA ASP A 23 -1.68 0.55 12.24
C ASP A 23 -1.19 -0.81 11.71
N LEU A 24 -1.42 -1.89 12.46
CA LEU A 24 -1.06 -3.24 12.03
C LEU A 24 -1.85 -3.67 10.79
N GLY A 25 -3.16 -3.37 10.74
CA GLY A 25 -3.99 -3.60 9.57
C GLY A 25 -3.45 -2.87 8.33
N ALA A 26 -3.12 -1.58 8.47
CA ALA A 26 -2.54 -0.80 7.39
C ALA A 26 -1.17 -1.34 6.94
N ALA A 27 -0.29 -1.66 7.89
CA ALA A 27 1.06 -2.15 7.61
C ALA A 27 1.06 -3.55 6.94
N THR A 28 0.15 -4.44 7.35
CA THR A 28 0.03 -5.78 6.75
C THR A 28 -0.58 -5.75 5.35
N ASN A 29 -1.39 -4.75 5.03
CA ASN A 29 -1.93 -4.60 3.69
C ASN A 29 -0.94 -3.92 2.70
N ALA A 30 0.03 -3.15 3.18
CA ALA A 30 1.00 -2.46 2.33
C ALA A 30 1.75 -3.39 1.33
N PRO A 31 2.23 -4.59 1.71
CA PRO A 31 2.78 -5.55 0.77
C PRO A 31 1.78 -6.03 -0.30
N LEU A 32 0.50 -6.16 0.06
CA LEU A 32 -0.55 -6.58 -0.88
C LEU A 32 -0.86 -5.49 -1.89
N MET A 33 -0.85 -4.21 -1.46
CA MET A 33 -0.99 -3.07 -2.36
C MET A 33 0.19 -2.97 -3.33
N LEU A 34 1.41 -3.19 -2.84
CA LEU A 34 2.61 -3.26 -3.68
C LEU A 34 2.52 -4.39 -4.71
N LEU A 35 2.06 -5.58 -4.30
CA LEU A 35 1.85 -6.71 -5.21
C LEU A 35 0.80 -6.39 -6.27
N GLY A 36 -0.32 -5.78 -5.86
CA GLY A 36 -1.39 -5.37 -6.76
C GLY A 36 -0.92 -4.45 -7.87
N ASP A 37 -0.08 -3.47 -7.54
CA ASP A 37 0.51 -2.55 -8.52
C ASP A 37 1.55 -3.24 -9.41
N LYS A 38 2.49 -3.99 -8.83
CA LYS A 38 3.58 -4.63 -9.60
C LYS A 38 3.09 -5.72 -10.54
N LEU A 39 2.06 -6.47 -10.15
CA LEU A 39 1.44 -7.50 -10.99
C LEU A 39 0.39 -6.92 -11.95
N GLY A 40 0.09 -5.62 -11.86
CA GLY A 40 -0.91 -4.97 -12.71
C GLY A 40 -2.35 -5.40 -12.42
N LEU A 41 -2.62 -5.92 -11.22
CA LEU A 41 -3.95 -6.38 -10.82
C LEU A 41 -4.94 -5.21 -10.77
N TYR A 42 -4.56 -4.08 -10.14
CA TYR A 42 -5.43 -2.89 -10.09
C TYR A 42 -5.67 -2.30 -11.49
N ARG A 43 -4.61 -2.14 -12.30
CA ARG A 43 -4.73 -1.64 -13.68
C ARG A 43 -5.67 -2.48 -14.53
N THR A 44 -5.54 -3.81 -14.45
CA THR A 44 -6.38 -4.74 -15.21
C THR A 44 -7.83 -4.70 -14.74
N LEU A 45 -8.05 -4.70 -13.42
CA LEU A 45 -9.40 -4.64 -12.85
C LEU A 45 -10.11 -3.32 -13.18
N ALA A 46 -9.40 -2.20 -13.15
CA ALA A 46 -9.94 -0.90 -13.53
C ALA A 46 -10.26 -0.80 -15.03
N ALA A 47 -9.45 -1.41 -15.89
CA ALA A 47 -9.63 -1.36 -17.35
C ALA A 47 -10.73 -2.30 -17.87
N SER A 48 -10.87 -3.48 -17.26
CA SER A 48 -11.74 -4.55 -17.77
C SER A 48 -13.15 -4.55 -17.15
N GLY A 49 -13.39 -3.73 -16.12
CA GLY A 49 -14.65 -3.75 -15.37
C GLY A 49 -14.75 -4.94 -14.41
N PRO A 50 -15.96 -5.37 -14.02
CA PRO A 50 -16.14 -6.50 -13.11
C PRO A 50 -15.51 -7.79 -13.66
N LEU A 51 -14.63 -8.43 -12.88
CA LEU A 51 -13.96 -9.68 -13.23
C LEU A 51 -14.05 -10.72 -12.11
N SER A 52 -14.15 -11.99 -12.49
CA SER A 52 -13.89 -13.08 -11.54
C SER A 52 -12.40 -13.17 -11.19
N SER A 53 -12.08 -13.90 -10.13
CA SER A 53 -10.67 -14.19 -9.77
C SER A 53 -9.93 -14.94 -10.88
N ALA A 54 -10.63 -15.83 -11.60
CA ALA A 54 -10.07 -16.59 -12.72
C ALA A 54 -9.78 -15.70 -13.95
N ASP A 55 -10.68 -14.77 -14.27
CA ASP A 55 -10.50 -13.87 -15.40
C ASP A 55 -9.36 -12.89 -15.15
N LEU A 56 -9.28 -12.32 -13.94
CA LEU A 56 -8.18 -11.42 -13.56
C LEU A 56 -6.83 -12.16 -13.60
N ALA A 57 -6.78 -13.39 -13.09
CA ALA A 57 -5.58 -14.20 -13.12
C ALA A 57 -5.12 -14.50 -14.56
N THR A 58 -6.07 -14.85 -15.43
CA THR A 58 -5.81 -15.09 -16.85
C THR A 58 -5.25 -13.85 -17.53
N GLN A 59 -5.88 -12.69 -17.33
CA GLN A 59 -5.47 -11.43 -17.97
C GLN A 59 -4.11 -10.92 -17.48
N THR A 60 -3.75 -11.20 -16.22
CA THR A 60 -2.48 -10.77 -15.63
C THR A 60 -1.37 -11.82 -15.69
N GLY A 61 -1.65 -13.01 -16.24
CA GLY A 61 -0.67 -14.10 -16.30
C GLY A 61 -0.25 -14.59 -14.90
N THR A 62 -1.15 -14.53 -13.93
CA THR A 62 -0.91 -14.92 -12.54
C THR A 62 -1.67 -16.19 -12.16
N ALA A 63 -1.31 -16.79 -11.03
CA ALA A 63 -1.97 -18.00 -10.55
C ALA A 63 -3.27 -17.66 -9.80
N GLU A 64 -4.39 -18.18 -10.30
CA GLU A 64 -5.75 -17.90 -9.82
C GLU A 64 -5.89 -18.05 -8.30
N ARG A 65 -5.34 -19.13 -7.71
CA ARG A 65 -5.43 -19.36 -6.26
C ARG A 65 -4.90 -18.18 -5.43
N PHE A 66 -3.80 -17.56 -5.87
CA PHE A 66 -3.20 -16.42 -5.18
C PHE A 66 -3.96 -15.12 -5.46
N VAL A 67 -4.46 -14.95 -6.69
CA VAL A 67 -5.31 -13.80 -7.05
C VAL A 67 -6.60 -13.81 -6.24
N ARG A 68 -7.23 -14.97 -6.03
CA ARG A 68 -8.44 -15.09 -5.21
C ARG A 68 -8.21 -14.64 -3.77
N GLU A 69 -7.13 -15.09 -3.13
CA GLU A 69 -6.78 -14.68 -1.77
C GLU A 69 -6.45 -13.19 -1.69
N TRP A 70 -5.73 -12.67 -2.68
CA TRP A 70 -5.44 -11.25 -2.77
C TRP A 70 -6.73 -10.41 -2.93
N LEU A 71 -7.64 -10.81 -3.82
CA LEU A 71 -8.93 -10.15 -4.03
C LEU A 71 -9.80 -10.18 -2.77
N ALA A 72 -9.84 -11.32 -2.06
CA ALA A 72 -10.56 -11.42 -0.79
C ALA A 72 -10.01 -10.43 0.25
N ALA A 73 -8.68 -10.33 0.39
CA ALA A 73 -8.05 -9.38 1.29
C ALA A 73 -8.31 -7.91 0.88
N GLN A 74 -8.22 -7.59 -0.41
CA GLN A 74 -8.48 -6.23 -0.92
C GLN A 74 -9.95 -5.83 -0.79
N ALA A 75 -10.88 -6.77 -0.99
CA ALA A 75 -12.30 -6.53 -0.81
C ALA A 75 -12.66 -6.31 0.67
N ALA A 76 -12.15 -7.17 1.56
CA ALA A 76 -12.33 -7.03 3.01
C ALA A 76 -11.75 -5.71 3.55
N SER A 77 -10.65 -5.23 2.94
CA SER A 77 -10.01 -3.97 3.30
C SER A 77 -10.58 -2.74 2.59
N GLY A 78 -11.56 -2.92 1.69
CA GLY A 78 -12.26 -1.83 1.00
C GLY A 78 -11.51 -1.19 -0.18
N TYR A 79 -10.41 -1.78 -0.66
CA TYR A 79 -9.66 -1.29 -1.82
C TYR A 79 -10.23 -1.75 -3.16
N VAL A 80 -11.03 -2.82 -3.15
CA VAL A 80 -11.75 -3.38 -4.29
C VAL A 80 -13.18 -3.68 -3.85
N SER A 81 -14.16 -3.53 -4.74
CA SER A 81 -15.55 -3.92 -4.50
C SER A 81 -15.80 -5.36 -4.92
N TYR A 82 -16.59 -6.10 -4.15
CA TYR A 82 -17.01 -7.46 -4.45
C TYR A 82 -18.53 -7.54 -4.59
N ASP A 83 -19.00 -8.16 -5.67
CA ASP A 83 -20.39 -8.48 -5.95
C ASP A 83 -20.62 -9.97 -5.71
N ALA A 84 -21.40 -10.31 -4.69
CA ALA A 84 -21.65 -11.69 -4.29
C ALA A 84 -22.63 -12.43 -5.21
N ASP A 85 -23.51 -11.73 -5.93
CA ASP A 85 -24.48 -12.35 -6.83
C ASP A 85 -23.79 -12.75 -8.14
N ALA A 86 -22.87 -11.92 -8.61
CA ALA A 86 -22.09 -12.17 -9.82
C ALA A 86 -20.78 -12.93 -9.57
N ASP A 87 -20.32 -13.06 -8.31
CA ASP A 87 -18.98 -13.55 -7.93
C ASP A 87 -17.86 -12.82 -8.68
N THR A 88 -17.96 -11.49 -8.71
CA THR A 88 -17.01 -10.62 -9.41
C THR A 88 -16.48 -9.51 -8.53
N TYR A 89 -15.32 -8.99 -8.92
CA TYR A 89 -14.63 -7.90 -8.27
C TYR A 89 -14.51 -6.74 -9.23
N ALA A 90 -14.63 -5.51 -8.74
CA ALA A 90 -14.55 -4.30 -9.54
C ALA A 90 -13.90 -3.16 -8.75
N MET A 91 -13.47 -2.12 -9.45
CA MET A 91 -13.01 -0.88 -8.82
C MET A 91 -14.01 0.24 -9.10
N THR A 92 -14.35 1.00 -8.07
CA THR A 92 -15.00 2.30 -8.26
C THR A 92 -14.07 3.27 -8.94
N THR A 93 -14.60 4.34 -9.53
CA THR A 93 -13.81 5.42 -10.13
C THR A 93 -12.78 5.98 -9.14
N ALA A 94 -13.17 6.21 -7.88
CA ALA A 94 -12.26 6.73 -6.86
C ALA A 94 -11.11 5.75 -6.54
N GLN A 95 -11.41 4.46 -6.36
CA GLN A 95 -10.37 3.45 -6.15
C GLN A 95 -9.41 3.36 -7.34
N ALA A 96 -9.93 3.39 -8.57
CA ALA A 96 -9.12 3.34 -9.78
C ALA A 96 -8.21 4.57 -9.92
N MET A 97 -8.72 5.77 -9.64
CA MET A 97 -7.92 7.00 -9.65
C MET A 97 -6.75 6.97 -8.65
N VAL A 98 -6.90 6.28 -7.52
CA VAL A 98 -5.85 6.23 -6.49
C VAL A 98 -4.85 5.10 -6.72
N LEU A 99 -5.31 3.96 -7.25
CA LEU A 99 -4.53 2.72 -7.25
C LEU A 99 -4.18 2.16 -8.64
N ALA A 100 -4.85 2.61 -9.69
CA ALA A 100 -4.72 2.03 -11.03
C ALA A 100 -4.26 3.03 -12.10
N ASP A 101 -4.73 4.28 -12.03
CA ASP A 101 -4.42 5.31 -13.02
C ASP A 101 -3.17 6.10 -12.64
N GLU A 102 -2.02 5.83 -13.28
CA GLU A 102 -0.76 6.53 -12.98
C GLU A 102 -0.72 8.00 -13.45
N ASP A 103 -1.67 8.40 -14.30
CA ASP A 103 -1.80 9.79 -14.75
C ASP A 103 -2.79 10.59 -13.87
N SER A 104 -3.48 9.93 -12.94
CA SER A 104 -4.36 10.58 -11.98
C SER A 104 -3.58 11.48 -11.02
N PRO A 105 -4.07 12.70 -10.71
CA PRO A 105 -3.44 13.62 -9.77
C PRO A 105 -3.40 13.07 -8.33
N VAL A 106 -4.20 12.06 -8.04
CA VAL A 106 -4.31 11.42 -6.72
C VAL A 106 -3.83 9.97 -6.73
N PHE A 107 -3.03 9.59 -7.72
CA PHE A 107 -2.41 8.26 -7.75
C PHE A 107 -1.40 8.09 -6.61
N LEU A 108 -1.60 7.05 -5.80
CA LEU A 108 -0.81 6.77 -4.60
C LEU A 108 -0.12 5.40 -4.64
N ALA A 109 -0.45 4.49 -5.56
CA ALA A 109 0.14 3.15 -5.53
C ALA A 109 1.68 3.15 -5.66
N GLY A 110 2.26 4.15 -6.32
CA GLY A 110 3.72 4.32 -6.42
C GLY A 110 4.44 4.49 -5.07
N ILE A 111 3.76 4.98 -4.01
CA ILE A 111 4.41 5.20 -2.71
C ILE A 111 4.83 3.90 -2.02
N PHE A 112 4.20 2.76 -2.37
CA PHE A 112 4.50 1.48 -1.75
C PHE A 112 5.89 0.95 -2.12
N ASP A 113 6.47 1.38 -3.26
CA ASP A 113 7.87 1.12 -3.58
C ASP A 113 8.82 1.82 -2.58
N SER A 114 8.49 3.05 -2.17
CA SER A 114 9.24 3.79 -1.15
C SER A 114 9.12 3.13 0.22
N LEU A 115 7.92 2.67 0.61
CA LEU A 115 7.72 1.94 1.85
C LEU A 115 8.53 0.64 1.89
N TYR A 116 8.56 -0.11 0.79
CA TYR A 116 9.42 -1.29 0.67
C TYR A 116 10.90 -0.93 0.87
N ALA A 117 11.38 0.14 0.20
CA ALA A 117 12.76 0.59 0.33
C ALA A 117 13.12 1.02 1.77
N MET A 118 12.18 1.65 2.49
CA MET A 118 12.35 2.01 3.90
C MET A 118 12.49 0.76 4.79
N MET A 119 11.65 -0.26 4.57
CA MET A 119 11.73 -1.51 5.33
C MET A 119 13.05 -2.25 5.07
N VAL A 120 13.52 -2.26 3.83
CA VAL A 120 14.83 -2.85 3.46
C VAL A 120 16.00 -2.08 4.08
N ALA A 121 15.85 -0.77 4.30
CA ALA A 121 16.89 0.07 4.90
C ALA A 121 17.03 -0.10 6.41
N GLU A 122 16.04 -0.68 7.10
CA GLU A 122 15.99 -0.76 8.58
C GLU A 122 17.30 -1.24 9.21
N PRO A 123 17.98 -2.30 8.72
CA PRO A 123 19.22 -2.76 9.36
C PRO A 123 20.34 -1.72 9.33
N LYS A 124 20.51 -1.02 8.20
CA LYS A 124 21.52 0.03 8.04
C LYS A 124 21.18 1.26 8.86
N ILE A 125 19.90 1.64 8.88
CA ILE A 125 19.43 2.75 9.71
C ILE A 125 19.66 2.44 11.19
N ARG A 126 19.35 1.23 11.64
CA ARG A 126 19.60 0.80 13.02
C ARG A 126 21.08 0.90 13.41
N ASP A 127 21.99 0.57 12.49
CA ASP A 127 23.42 0.70 12.75
C ASP A 127 23.86 2.18 12.79
N ALA A 128 23.36 3.02 11.88
CA ALA A 128 23.55 4.47 11.91
C ALA A 128 23.07 5.11 13.23
N PHE A 129 21.95 4.64 13.79
CA PHE A 129 21.47 5.07 15.11
C PHE A 129 22.45 4.75 16.25
N ARG A 130 23.27 3.70 16.11
CA ARG A 130 24.27 3.29 17.11
C ARG A 130 25.60 3.97 16.91
N SER A 131 26.07 4.06 15.66
CA SER A 131 27.39 4.60 15.33
C SER A 131 27.39 6.14 15.24
N GLY A 132 26.23 6.74 14.95
CA GLY A 132 26.12 8.16 14.60
C GLY A 132 26.59 8.48 13.18
N GLU A 133 26.95 7.47 12.39
CA GLU A 133 27.30 7.65 10.98
C GLU A 133 26.04 7.98 10.17
N GLY A 134 26.20 8.82 9.15
CA GLY A 134 25.09 9.18 8.28
C GLY A 134 24.68 8.03 7.35
N PHE A 135 23.48 8.12 6.78
CA PHE A 135 23.01 7.24 5.72
C PHE A 135 22.86 8.04 4.43
N GLY A 136 23.67 7.73 3.43
CA GLY A 136 23.72 8.46 2.17
C GLY A 136 22.51 8.18 1.28
N TRP A 137 22.04 9.21 0.56
CA TRP A 137 20.93 9.06 -0.39
C TRP A 137 21.16 7.96 -1.44
N HIS A 138 22.40 7.78 -1.88
CA HIS A 138 22.80 6.77 -2.85
C HIS A 138 22.78 5.33 -2.29
N GLU A 139 22.64 5.16 -0.98
CA GLU A 139 22.64 3.85 -0.32
C GLU A 139 21.25 3.22 -0.18
N HIS A 140 20.20 3.97 -0.55
CA HIS A 140 18.83 3.49 -0.55
C HIS A 140 18.62 2.39 -1.60
N HIS A 141 17.68 1.49 -1.32
CA HIS A 141 17.23 0.52 -2.29
C HIS A 141 16.67 1.21 -3.55
N PRO A 142 16.93 0.72 -4.79
CA PRO A 142 16.49 1.37 -6.02
C PRO A 142 14.99 1.71 -6.10
N CYS A 143 14.14 0.91 -5.44
CA CYS A 143 12.71 1.18 -5.33
C CYS A 143 12.40 2.55 -4.71
N LEU A 144 13.25 3.11 -3.85
CA LEU A 144 13.01 4.44 -3.30
C LEU A 144 12.93 5.49 -4.41
N PHE A 145 13.83 5.41 -5.39
CA PHE A 145 13.90 6.41 -6.47
C PHE A 145 12.67 6.31 -7.37
N GLY A 146 12.31 5.08 -7.79
CA GLY A 146 11.10 4.85 -8.60
C GLY A 146 9.81 5.21 -7.85
N GLY A 147 9.70 4.86 -6.57
CA GLY A 147 8.54 5.21 -5.75
C GLY A 147 8.41 6.73 -5.53
N THR A 148 9.52 7.41 -5.26
CA THR A 148 9.56 8.88 -5.15
C THR A 148 9.12 9.53 -6.47
N GLU A 149 9.67 9.07 -7.58
CA GLU A 149 9.32 9.57 -8.91
C GLU A 149 7.83 9.38 -9.22
N ARG A 150 7.30 8.16 -9.08
CA ARG A 150 5.89 7.84 -9.35
C ARG A 150 4.93 8.61 -8.46
N PHE A 151 5.29 8.84 -7.19
CA PHE A 151 4.48 9.59 -6.24
C PHE A 151 4.42 11.10 -6.54
N PHE A 152 5.56 11.74 -6.85
CA PHE A 152 5.58 13.19 -7.09
C PHE A 152 5.26 13.58 -8.52
N ARG A 153 5.49 12.69 -9.50
CA ARG A 153 5.21 12.93 -10.93
C ARG A 153 3.76 13.38 -11.17
N THR A 154 2.80 12.82 -10.45
CA THR A 154 1.36 13.07 -10.61
C THR A 154 1.02 14.52 -10.23
N GLY A 155 1.50 14.99 -9.08
CA GLY A 155 1.38 16.38 -8.65
C GLY A 155 2.07 17.35 -9.62
N TYR A 156 3.27 17.02 -10.09
CA TYR A 156 3.94 17.87 -11.10
C TYR A 156 3.15 17.94 -12.41
N LYS A 157 2.67 16.81 -12.95
CA LYS A 157 1.87 16.82 -14.18
C LYS A 157 0.59 17.65 -14.05
N ALA A 158 -0.08 17.56 -12.90
CA ALA A 158 -1.35 18.24 -12.67
C ALA A 158 -1.19 19.76 -12.47
N HIS A 159 -0.17 20.20 -11.74
CA HIS A 159 -0.09 21.58 -11.24
C HIS A 159 1.00 22.43 -11.91
N LEU A 160 2.07 21.84 -12.46
CA LEU A 160 3.27 22.59 -12.89
C LEU A 160 2.99 23.64 -13.98
N VAL A 161 2.03 23.39 -14.87
CA VAL A 161 1.66 24.35 -15.94
C VAL A 161 0.48 25.23 -15.55
N GLN A 162 -0.44 24.72 -14.73
CA GLN A 162 -1.73 25.38 -14.47
C GLN A 162 -1.68 26.37 -13.30
N GLU A 163 -0.73 26.21 -12.37
CA GLU A 163 -0.71 26.94 -11.09
C GLU A 163 0.59 27.73 -10.83
N TRP A 164 1.42 27.91 -11.85
CA TRP A 164 2.68 28.66 -11.76
C TRP A 164 2.53 30.14 -12.14
#